data_AF-A0A382P5W6-F1
#
_entry.id   AF-A0A382P5W6-F1
#
_cell.length_a   1.000
_cell.length_b   1.000
_cell.length_c   1.000
_cell.angle_alpha   90.00
_cell.angle_beta   90.00
_cell.angle_gamma   90.00
#
_symmetry.space_group_name_H-M   'P 1'
#
loop_
_entity.id
_entity.type
_entity.pdbx_description
1 polymer ?
#
loop_
_entity_poly.entity_id
_entity_poly.type
_entity_poly.pdbx_seq_one_letter_code
_entity_poly.pdbx_strand_id
1 'polypeptide(L)' 'VEKTEDLLLSAKEALVQKKIDKSIELFSNVLEREPENSVALFSRGTAYFSKKDYQQALHDFTKCI' A
#
# COMPACT_ATOMS: atom_id res chain seq x y z
N VAL A 1 -1.64 20.12 5.93
CA VAL A 1 -2.14 18.75 5.66
C VAL A 1 -1.14 18.12 4.73
N GLU A 2 -0.46 17.05 5.14
CA GLU A 2 0.48 16.31 4.30
C GLU A 2 -0.24 15.84 3.03
N LYS A 3 0.32 16.06 1.84
CA LYS A 3 -0.36 15.70 0.60
C LYS A 3 -0.36 14.18 0.44
N THR A 4 -1.44 13.62 -0.10
CA THR A 4 -1.52 12.16 -0.36
C THR A 4 -0.37 11.68 -1.24
N GLU A 5 0.13 12.53 -2.13
CA GLU A 5 1.31 12.28 -2.97
C GLU A 5 2.60 12.05 -2.16
N ASP A 6 2.85 12.85 -1.12
CA ASP A 6 4.04 12.72 -0.26
C ASP A 6 3.99 11.41 0.54
N LEU A 7 2.80 11.04 0.99
CA LEU A 7 2.53 9.79 1.70
C LEU A 7 2.72 8.58 0.78
N LEU A 8 2.24 8.67 -0.47
CA LEU A 8 2.40 7.63 -1.48
C LEU A 8 3.88 7.43 -1.85
N LEU A 9 4.65 8.52 -1.97
CA LEU A 9 6.09 8.44 -2.19
C LEU A 9 6.80 7.73 -1.02
N SER A 10 6.52 8.16 0.21
CA SER A 10 7.08 7.56 1.43
C SER A 10 6.74 6.08 1.56
N ALA A 11 5.52 5.67 1.19
CA ALA A 11 5.08 4.28 1.20
C ALA A 11 5.88 3.42 0.21
N LYS A 12 6.09 3.92 -1.02
CA LYS A 12 6.89 3.25 -2.05
C LYS A 12 8.35 3.11 -1.61
N GLU A 13 8.94 4.14 -1.02
CA GLU A 13 10.30 4.08 -0.50
C GLU A 13 10.45 3.03 0.61
N ALA A 14 9.48 2.96 1.53
CA ALA A 14 9.46 1.93 2.57
C ALA A 14 9.41 0.51 1.97
N LEU A 15 8.63 0.32 0.90
CA LEU A 15 8.54 -0.96 0.19
C LEU A 15 9.88 -1.33 -0.48
N VAL A 16 10.54 -0.38 -1.15
CA VAL A 16 11.87 -0.58 -1.75
C VAL A 16 12.93 -0.91 -0.70
N GLN A 17 12.85 -0.29 0.48
CA GLN A 17 13.72 -0.58 1.62
C GLN A 17 13.37 -1.89 2.34
N LYS A 18 12.41 -2.67 1.84
CA LYS A 18 11.88 -3.91 2.46
C LYS A 18 11.31 -3.70 3.87
N LYS A 19 10.94 -2.46 4.22
CA LYS A 19 10.23 -2.14 5.47
C LYS A 19 8.74 -2.43 5.27
N ILE A 20 8.42 -3.72 5.16
CA ILE A 20 7.12 -4.20 4.71
C ILE A 20 5.98 -3.65 5.56
N ASP A 21 6.06 -3.79 6.89
CA ASP A 21 4.99 -3.32 7.79
C ASP A 21 4.77 -1.79 7.69
N LYS A 22 5.86 -1.02 7.61
CA LYS A 22 5.78 0.44 7.43
C LYS A 22 5.15 0.81 6.08
N SER A 23 5.48 0.09 5.01
CA SER A 23 4.87 0.33 3.71
C SER A 23 3.37 0.06 3.73
N ILE A 24 2.93 -1.01 4.42
CA ILE A 24 1.51 -1.36 4.58
C ILE A 24 0.76 -0.25 5.32
N GLU A 25 1.32 0.25 6.42
CA GLU A 25 0.74 1.36 7.19
C GLU A 25 0.58 2.61 6.32
N LEU A 26 1.64 3.03 5.62
CA LEU A 26 1.60 4.24 4.79
C LEU A 26 0.63 4.10 3.62
N PHE A 27 0.57 2.95 2.94
CA PHE A 27 -0.43 2.73 1.90
C PHE A 27 -1.85 2.68 2.48
N SER A 28 -2.03 2.16 3.69
CA SER A 28 -3.35 2.19 4.35
C SER A 28 -3.81 3.62 4.60
N ASN A 29 -2.91 4.49 5.07
CA ASN A 29 -3.20 5.91 5.24
C ASN A 29 -3.53 6.61 3.90
N VAL A 30 -2.92 6.20 2.77
CA VAL A 30 -3.32 6.69 1.44
C VAL A 30 -4.74 6.25 1.12
N LEU A 31 -5.06 4.98 1.37
CA LEU A 31 -6.37 4.39 1.07
C LEU A 31 -7.49 4.87 2.01
N GLU A 32 -7.16 5.37 3.20
CA GLU A 32 -8.15 6.07 4.04
C GLU A 32 -8.60 7.39 3.40
N ARG A 33 -7.74 8.05 2.62
CA ARG A 33 -8.03 9.31 1.94
C ARG A 33 -8.56 9.10 0.53
N GLU A 34 -7.99 8.13 -0.17
CA GLU A 34 -8.31 7.78 -1.55
C GLU A 34 -8.54 6.26 -1.65
N PRO A 35 -9.73 5.77 -1.25
CA PRO A 35 -10.00 4.34 -1.13
C PRO A 35 -9.86 3.54 -2.45
N GLU A 36 -9.99 4.23 -3.57
CA GLU A 36 -9.91 3.66 -4.92
C GLU A 36 -8.55 3.94 -5.59
N ASN A 37 -7.55 4.41 -4.84
CA ASN A 37 -6.22 4.65 -5.40
C ASN A 37 -5.57 3.31 -5.79
N SER A 38 -5.64 2.99 -7.08
CA SER A 38 -5.15 1.72 -7.62
C SER A 38 -3.66 1.50 -7.34
N VAL A 39 -2.85 2.57 -7.32
CA VAL A 39 -1.42 2.47 -7.03
C VAL A 39 -1.19 2.03 -5.58
N ALA A 40 -1.94 2.60 -4.63
CA ALA A 40 -1.83 2.23 -3.22
C ALA A 40 -2.39 0.82 -2.97
N LEU A 41 -3.51 0.45 -3.59
CA LEU A 41 -4.07 -0.92 -3.52
C LEU A 41 -3.06 -1.96 -4.04
N PHE A 42 -2.55 -1.77 -5.26
CA PHE A 42 -1.58 -2.70 -5.85
C PHE A 42 -0.28 -2.81 -5.02
N SER A 43 0.23 -1.67 -4.54
CA SER A 43 1.48 -1.64 -3.79
C SER A 43 1.33 -2.24 -2.39
N ARG A 44 0.21 -2.00 -1.71
CA ARG A 44 -0.10 -2.63 -0.42
C ARG A 44 -0.33 -4.13 -0.58
N GLY A 45 -1.02 -4.54 -1.65
CA GLY A 45 -1.16 -5.96 -2.01
C GLY A 45 0.19 -6.65 -2.22
N THR A 46 1.14 -5.98 -2.87
CA THR A 46 2.52 -6.46 -3.05
C THR A 46 3.28 -6.58 -1.72
N ALA A 47 3.07 -5.63 -0.81
CA ALA A 47 3.65 -5.65 0.53
C ALA A 47 3.10 -6.84 1.35
N TYR A 48 1.78 -7.06 1.35
CA TYR A 48 1.16 -8.23 1.98
C TYR A 48 1.63 -9.55 1.36
N PHE A 49 1.75 -9.61 0.03
CA PHE A 49 2.29 -10.78 -0.66
C PHE A 49 3.72 -11.09 -0.22
N SER A 50 4.56 -10.07 -0.06
CA SER A 50 5.93 -10.20 0.44
C SER A 50 5.99 -10.70 1.89
N LYS A 51 4.98 -10.35 2.70
CA LYS A 51 4.77 -10.86 4.07
C LYS A 51 4.16 -12.28 4.09
N LYS A 52 3.83 -12.85 2.94
CA LYS A 52 3.08 -14.12 2.77
C LYS A 52 1.65 -14.06 3.32
N ASP A 53 1.11 -12.86 3.51
CA ASP A 53 -0.30 -12.66 3.83
C ASP A 53 -1.10 -12.60 2.52
N TYR A 54 -1.32 -13.78 1.95
CA TYR A 54 -1.94 -13.90 0.64
C TYR A 54 -3.43 -13.50 0.63
N GLN A 55 -4.10 -13.57 1.78
CA GLN A 55 -5.51 -13.17 1.88
C GLN A 55 -5.65 -11.66 1.71
N GLN A 56 -4.85 -10.88 2.45
CA GLN A 56 -4.86 -9.43 2.32
C GLN A 56 -4.32 -8.97 0.96
N ALA A 57 -3.30 -9.65 0.43
CA ALA A 57 -2.79 -9.37 -0.91
C ALA A 57 -3.87 -9.54 -1.98
N LEU A 58 -4.58 -10.67 -1.96
CA LEU A 58 -5.67 -10.95 -2.91
C LEU A 58 -6.80 -9.93 -2.77
N HIS A 59 -7.17 -9.55 -1.55
CA HIS A 59 -8.19 -8.53 -1.30
C HIS A 59 -7.84 -7.21 -1.98
N ASP A 60 -6.62 -6.71 -1.78
CA ASP A 60 -6.16 -5.46 -2.37
C ASP A 60 -6.01 -5.55 -3.89
N PHE A 61 -5.48 -6.67 -4.42
CA PHE A 61 -5.39 -6.88 -5.86
C PHE A 61 -6.76 -6.93 -6.54
N THR A 62 -7.77 -7.51 -5.88
CA THR A 62 -9.13 -7.59 -6.43
C THR A 62 -9.79 -6.21 -6.49
N LYS A 63 -9.52 -5.35 -5.49
CA LYS A 63 -10.02 -3.97 -5.46
C LYS A 63 -9.31 -3.03 -6.44
N CYS A 64 -8.15 -3.43 -6.96
CA CYS A 64 -7.35 -2.62 -7.88
C CYS A 64 -7.90 -2.60 -9.32
N ILE A 65 -8.90 -3.43 -9.63
CA ILE A 65 -9.47 -3.66 -10.97
C ILE A 65 -10.68 -2.76 -11.21
#